data_AF-A0A380WBK8-F1
#
_entry.id   AF-A0A380WBK8-F1
#
_cell.length_a   1.000
_cell.length_b   1.000
_cell.length_c   1.000
_cell.angle_alpha   90.00
_cell.angle_beta   90.00
_cell.angle_gamma   90.00
#
_symmetry.space_group_name_H-M   'P 1'
#
loop_
_entity.id
_entity.type
_entity.pdbx_description
1 polymer ?
#
loop_
_entity_poly.entity_id
_entity_poly.type
_entity_poly.pdbx_seq_one_letter_code
_entity_poly.pdbx_strand_id
1 'polypeptide(L)'
;MTHLPLTPETVAAAYDYLVLTPPYSGWNLPDSEDVTFRVTKRRDVFARYIWDGGHTIEVSSASIGHTSTLIEKVGHELIHVHLRQTGMESKSSDPNVHNAAFRKLAAVVCRTHGWDLKAFY
;
A
#
# COMPACT_ATOMS: atom_id res chain seq x y z
N MET A 1 -0.39 15.81 20.55
CA MET A 1 0.33 14.65 20.01
C MET A 1 0.96 15.07 18.71
N THR A 2 2.27 14.92 18.57
CA THR A 2 2.99 15.16 17.30
C THR A 2 2.61 14.07 16.31
N HIS A 3 1.88 14.43 15.25
CA HIS A 3 1.60 13.53 14.14
C HIS A 3 2.86 13.30 13.30
N LEU A 4 2.98 12.12 12.69
CA LEU A 4 4.01 11.86 11.69
C LEU A 4 3.84 12.89 10.54
N PRO A 5 4.85 13.70 10.20
CA PRO A 5 4.72 14.73 9.17
C PRO A 5 4.74 14.08 7.78
N LEU A 6 3.59 13.56 7.36
CA LEU A 6 3.45 12.92 6.06
C LEU A 6 3.36 13.95 4.93
N THR A 7 4.22 13.77 3.94
CA THR A 7 4.16 14.42 2.63
C THR A 7 4.14 13.36 1.52
N PRO A 8 3.70 13.68 0.28
CA PRO A 8 3.79 12.75 -0.84
C PRO A 8 5.19 12.13 -1.00
N GLU A 9 6.25 12.91 -0.82
CA GLU A 9 7.65 12.47 -0.93
C GLU A 9 8.01 11.46 0.15
N THR A 10 7.51 11.62 1.39
CA THR A 10 7.73 10.60 2.44
C THR A 10 7.00 9.29 2.15
N VAL A 11 5.85 9.34 1.48
CA VAL A 11 5.12 8.14 1.04
C VAL A 11 5.85 7.47 -0.13
N ALA A 12 6.38 8.25 -1.08
CA ALA A 12 7.22 7.75 -2.16
C ALA A 12 8.48 7.04 -1.63
N ALA A 13 9.17 7.65 -0.65
CA ALA A 13 10.34 7.01 -0.04
C ALA A 13 9.99 5.69 0.70
N ALA A 14 8.81 5.62 1.34
CA ALA A 14 8.32 4.37 1.93
C ALA A 14 8.03 3.31 0.85
N TYR A 15 7.44 3.73 -0.26
CA TYR A 15 7.20 2.89 -1.43
C TYR A 15 8.51 2.33 -1.99
N ASP A 16 9.50 3.18 -2.27
CA ASP A 16 10.80 2.77 -2.84
C ASP A 16 11.53 1.79 -1.94
N TYR A 17 11.55 2.06 -0.63
CA TYR A 17 12.10 1.12 0.35
C TYR A 17 11.44 -0.26 0.22
N LEU A 18 10.12 -0.31 0.13
CA LEU A 18 9.38 -1.56 0.05
C LEU A 18 9.61 -2.28 -1.28
N VAL A 19 9.58 -1.57 -2.41
CA VAL A 19 9.82 -2.16 -3.75
C VAL A 19 11.18 -2.85 -3.81
N LEU A 20 12.19 -2.35 -3.09
CA LEU A 20 13.51 -2.98 -3.02
C LEU A 20 13.60 -4.21 -2.10
N THR A 21 12.53 -4.53 -1.36
CA THR A 21 12.50 -5.65 -0.41
C THR A 21 11.66 -6.82 -0.92
N PRO A 22 12.01 -8.08 -0.57
CA PRO A 22 11.15 -9.21 -0.90
C PRO A 22 9.81 -9.14 -0.16
N PRO A 23 8.69 -9.60 -0.73
CA PRO A 23 8.59 -10.17 -2.08
C PRO A 23 8.45 -9.13 -3.21
N TYR A 24 8.26 -7.85 -2.87
CA TYR A 24 7.96 -6.77 -3.81
C TYR A 24 9.03 -6.59 -4.89
N SER A 25 10.30 -6.79 -4.54
CA SER A 25 11.42 -6.71 -5.49
C SER A 25 11.34 -7.70 -6.66
N GLY A 26 10.50 -8.75 -6.54
CA GLY A 26 10.23 -9.70 -7.61
C GLY A 26 8.94 -9.42 -8.40
N TRP A 27 8.23 -8.33 -8.11
CA TRP A 27 6.88 -8.07 -8.63
C TRP A 27 6.84 -7.08 -9.81
N ASN A 28 8.00 -6.53 -10.21
CA ASN A 28 8.11 -5.55 -11.29
C ASN A 28 7.08 -4.40 -11.16
N LEU A 29 7.00 -3.89 -9.93
CA LEU A 29 6.16 -2.73 -9.60
C LEU A 29 6.68 -1.48 -10.32
N PRO A 30 5.82 -0.49 -10.63
CA PRO A 30 6.24 0.74 -11.28
C PRO A 30 7.27 1.50 -10.43
N ASP A 31 8.13 2.29 -11.08
CA ASP A 31 8.99 3.22 -10.35
C ASP A 31 8.11 4.29 -9.65
N SER A 32 8.57 4.85 -8.53
CA SER A 32 7.80 5.87 -7.81
C SER A 32 7.45 7.09 -8.67
N GLU A 33 8.28 7.40 -9.68
CA GLU A 33 8.03 8.50 -10.62
C GLU A 33 6.78 8.26 -11.49
N ASP A 34 6.38 7.00 -11.68
CA ASP A 34 5.17 6.59 -12.41
C ASP A 34 3.95 6.40 -11.50
N VAL A 35 4.07 6.68 -10.19
CA VAL A 35 3.01 6.55 -9.19
C VAL A 35 2.66 7.91 -8.59
N THR A 36 1.38 8.27 -8.59
CA THR A 36 0.91 9.48 -7.89
C THR A 36 0.72 9.19 -6.41
N PHE A 37 1.44 9.92 -5.55
CA PHE A 37 1.25 9.84 -4.10
C PHE A 37 0.43 11.04 -3.58
N ARG A 38 -0.55 10.76 -2.72
CA ARG A 38 -1.36 11.83 -2.10
C ARG A 38 -1.46 11.65 -0.59
N VAL A 39 -1.42 12.76 0.14
CA VAL A 39 -1.69 12.79 1.58
C VAL A 39 -3.03 13.45 1.82
N THR A 40 -3.92 12.76 2.53
CA THR A 40 -5.26 13.21 2.86
C THR A 40 -5.44 13.32 4.38
N LYS A 41 -6.64 13.73 4.83
CA LYS A 41 -7.04 13.77 6.25
C LYS A 41 -8.23 12.84 6.56
N ARG A 42 -8.50 11.87 5.69
CA ARG A 42 -9.62 10.93 5.82
C ARG A 42 -9.44 9.97 6.99
N ARG A 43 -10.42 9.86 7.89
CA ARG A 43 -10.30 9.02 9.09
C ARG A 43 -10.84 7.61 8.93
N ASP A 44 -11.53 7.35 7.83
CA ASP A 44 -12.16 6.06 7.52
C ASP A 44 -11.19 5.04 6.90
N VAL A 45 -9.99 5.49 6.53
CA VAL A 45 -8.97 4.65 5.89
C VAL A 45 -7.56 5.10 6.28
N PHE A 46 -6.61 4.17 6.35
CA PHE A 46 -5.19 4.47 6.59
C PHE A 46 -4.46 4.80 5.28
N ALA A 47 -4.60 3.92 4.28
CA ALA A 47 -4.10 4.10 2.93
C ALA A 47 -5.07 3.44 1.93
N ARG A 48 -5.02 3.85 0.67
CA ARG A 48 -5.77 3.21 -0.41
C ARG A 48 -5.06 3.34 -1.74
N TYR A 49 -5.11 2.27 -2.51
CA TYR A 49 -4.78 2.23 -3.92
C TYR A 49 -5.99 2.65 -4.77
N ILE A 50 -5.72 3.40 -5.84
CA ILE A 50 -6.72 3.86 -6.83
C ILE A 50 -6.15 3.66 -8.22
N TRP A 51 -6.98 3.11 -9.11
CA TRP A 51 -6.74 3.06 -10.54
C TRP A 51 -7.72 3.95 -11.30
N ASP A 52 -7.23 5.03 -11.91
CA ASP A 52 -8.00 5.99 -12.71
C ASP A 52 -7.37 6.24 -14.09
N GLY A 53 -6.61 5.26 -14.59
CA GLY A 53 -5.77 5.38 -15.79
C GLY A 53 -4.28 5.50 -15.45
N GLY A 54 -3.95 5.75 -14.17
CA GLY A 54 -2.62 5.58 -13.60
C GLY A 54 -2.70 4.96 -12.19
N HIS A 55 -1.52 4.72 -11.60
CA HIS A 55 -1.42 4.23 -10.22
C HIS A 55 -1.41 5.40 -9.26
N THR A 56 -2.36 5.42 -8.31
CA THR A 56 -2.36 6.38 -7.19
C THR A 56 -2.36 5.63 -5.86
N ILE A 57 -1.52 6.06 -4.92
CA ILE A 57 -1.55 5.64 -3.51
C ILE A 57 -1.87 6.87 -2.65
N GLU A 58 -3.00 6.82 -1.96
CA GLU A 58 -3.39 7.86 -1.00
C GLU A 58 -3.16 7.38 0.43
N VAL A 59 -2.59 8.24 1.27
CA VAL A 59 -2.34 7.95 2.70
C VAL A 59 -3.01 9.01 3.57
N SER A 60 -3.59 8.61 4.70
CA SER A 60 -4.20 9.54 5.64
C SER A 60 -3.26 9.98 6.75
N SER A 61 -2.94 11.27 6.77
CA SER A 61 -2.25 11.93 7.88
C SER A 61 -3.07 12.00 9.18
N ALA A 62 -4.39 11.84 9.10
CA ALA A 62 -5.25 11.80 10.27
C ALA A 62 -5.27 10.42 10.96
N SER A 63 -4.97 9.37 10.21
CA SER A 63 -5.00 7.98 10.69
C SER A 63 -3.60 7.42 10.97
N ILE A 64 -2.58 7.84 10.22
CA ILE A 64 -1.19 7.36 10.40
C ILE A 64 -0.43 8.26 11.38
N GLY A 65 -0.20 7.73 12.59
CA GLY A 65 0.60 8.37 13.63
C GLY A 65 2.04 7.86 13.77
N HIS A 66 2.37 6.72 13.16
CA HIS A 66 3.64 6.03 13.36
C HIS A 66 4.24 5.56 12.02
N THR A 67 5.57 5.63 11.91
CA THR A 67 6.31 5.17 10.71
C THR A 67 6.04 3.69 10.42
N SER A 68 5.96 2.84 11.44
CA SER A 68 5.64 1.41 11.25
C SER A 68 4.29 1.21 10.56
N THR A 69 3.27 1.98 10.95
CA THR A 69 1.96 1.96 10.31
C THR A 69 2.03 2.48 8.87
N LEU A 70 2.84 3.51 8.59
CA LEU A 70 3.06 3.98 7.21
C LEU A 70 3.61 2.85 6.33
N ILE A 71 4.72 2.24 6.75
CA ILE A 71 5.38 1.19 5.95
C ILE A 71 4.43 0.00 5.76
N GLU A 72 3.75 -0.45 6.81
CA GLU A 72 2.80 -1.57 6.72
C GLU A 72 1.67 -1.27 5.73
N LYS A 73 1.04 -0.09 5.84
CA LYS A 73 -0.12 0.24 5.01
C LYS A 73 0.26 0.60 3.58
N VAL A 74 1.41 1.20 3.33
CA VAL A 74 1.93 1.32 1.96
C VAL A 74 2.19 -0.08 1.39
N GLY A 75 2.80 -0.99 2.16
CA GLY A 75 3.00 -2.38 1.76
C GLY A 75 1.70 -3.11 1.40
N HIS A 76 0.61 -2.86 2.12
CA HIS A 76 -0.73 -3.33 1.74
C HIS A 76 -1.11 -2.87 0.33
N GLU A 77 -0.97 -1.57 0.05
CA GLU A 77 -1.32 -1.02 -1.25
C GLU A 77 -0.47 -1.55 -2.40
N LEU A 78 0.81 -1.89 -2.17
CA LEU A 78 1.66 -2.53 -3.19
C LEU A 78 1.09 -3.89 -3.68
N ILE A 79 0.35 -4.61 -2.82
CA ILE A 79 -0.32 -5.85 -3.23
C ILE A 79 -1.41 -5.53 -4.26
N HIS A 80 -2.19 -4.48 -4.03
CA HIS A 80 -3.23 -4.05 -4.98
C HIS A 80 -2.62 -3.59 -6.30
N VAL A 81 -1.51 -2.85 -6.27
CA VAL A 81 -0.75 -2.48 -7.49
C VAL A 81 -0.35 -3.73 -8.28
N HIS A 82 0.24 -4.72 -7.62
CA HIS A 82 0.65 -5.97 -8.26
C HIS A 82 -0.53 -6.76 -8.83
N LEU A 83 -1.62 -6.89 -8.07
CA LEU A 83 -2.84 -7.56 -8.53
C LEU A 83 -3.46 -6.84 -9.74
N ARG A 84 -3.40 -5.51 -9.78
CA ARG A 84 -3.83 -4.74 -10.95
C ARG A 84 -2.97 -5.07 -12.17
N GLN A 85 -1.65 -4.99 -12.06
CA GLN A 85 -0.72 -5.23 -13.18
C GLN A 85 -0.86 -6.64 -13.76
N THR A 86 -1.13 -7.62 -12.90
CA THR A 86 -1.30 -9.03 -13.27
C THR A 86 -2.72 -9.41 -13.67
N GLY A 87 -3.69 -8.49 -13.59
CA GLY A 87 -5.10 -8.77 -13.87
C GLY A 87 -5.79 -9.69 -12.86
N MET A 88 -5.23 -9.82 -11.64
CA MET A 88 -5.74 -10.67 -10.56
C MET A 88 -6.54 -9.89 -9.50
N GLU A 89 -6.77 -8.60 -9.70
CA GLU A 89 -7.58 -7.76 -8.81
C GLU A 89 -9.04 -8.24 -8.74
N SER A 90 -9.73 -7.90 -7.65
CA SER A 90 -11.18 -8.15 -7.55
C SER A 90 -11.93 -7.40 -8.66
N LYS A 91 -12.99 -8.03 -9.20
CA LYS A 91 -13.95 -7.33 -10.09
C LYS A 91 -14.92 -6.43 -9.34
N SER A 92 -14.89 -6.45 -8.01
CA SER A 92 -15.67 -5.54 -7.18
C SER A 92 -15.19 -4.11 -7.36
N SER A 93 -16.11 -3.15 -7.38
CA SER A 93 -15.79 -1.72 -7.32
C SER A 93 -15.43 -1.24 -5.92
N ASP A 94 -15.55 -2.09 -4.90
CA ASP A 94 -15.15 -1.76 -3.54
C ASP A 94 -13.63 -1.95 -3.38
N PRO A 95 -12.89 -0.86 -3.07
CA PRO A 95 -11.43 -0.89 -2.94
C PRO A 95 -10.93 -1.74 -1.75
N ASN A 96 -11.81 -2.12 -0.81
CA ASN A 96 -11.43 -2.92 0.35
C ASN A 96 -11.63 -4.43 0.13
N VAL A 97 -11.86 -4.89 -1.12
CA VAL A 97 -12.13 -6.31 -1.38
C VAL A 97 -10.84 -7.11 -1.54
N HIS A 98 -10.50 -7.88 -0.51
CA HIS A 98 -9.38 -8.83 -0.53
C HIS A 98 -9.80 -10.21 -1.03
N ASN A 99 -9.63 -10.45 -2.33
CA ASN A 99 -9.87 -11.77 -2.94
C ASN A 99 -8.84 -12.83 -2.49
N ALA A 100 -8.96 -14.06 -2.99
CA ALA A 100 -8.05 -15.15 -2.62
C ALA A 100 -6.58 -14.88 -3.00
N ALA A 101 -6.33 -14.20 -4.13
CA ALA A 101 -4.99 -13.84 -4.56
C ALA A 101 -4.37 -12.82 -3.60
N PHE A 102 -5.12 -11.77 -3.22
CA PHE A 102 -4.69 -10.80 -2.21
C PHE A 102 -4.31 -11.50 -0.90
N ARG A 103 -5.20 -12.34 -0.35
CA ARG A 103 -4.97 -13.02 0.92
C ARG A 103 -3.72 -13.90 0.90
N LYS A 104 -3.46 -14.57 -0.21
CA LYS A 104 -2.25 -15.38 -0.40
C LYS A 104 -0.99 -14.50 -0.39
N LEU A 105 -0.99 -13.39 -1.13
CA LEU A 105 0.14 -12.46 -1.18
C LEU A 105 0.36 -11.76 0.16
N ALA A 106 -0.71 -11.33 0.83
CA ALA A 106 -0.66 -10.73 2.17
C ALA A 106 0.00 -11.66 3.18
N ALA A 107 -0.32 -12.96 3.14
CA ALA A 107 0.32 -13.95 4.01
C ALA A 107 1.82 -14.18 3.70
N VAL A 108 2.28 -13.90 2.48
CA VAL A 108 3.72 -13.93 2.13
C VAL A 108 4.38 -12.66 2.62
N VAL A 109 3.84 -11.50 2.24
CA VAL A 109 4.31 -10.16 2.64
C VAL A 109 4.45 -10.05 4.16
N CYS A 110 3.38 -10.36 4.91
CA CYS A 110 3.37 -10.25 6.37
C CYS A 110 4.43 -11.15 7.01
N ARG A 111 4.63 -12.36 6.48
CA ARG A 111 5.67 -13.28 6.96
C ARG A 111 7.07 -12.73 6.72
N THR A 112 7.30 -12.11 5.57
CA THR A 112 8.61 -11.55 5.20
C THR A 112 8.95 -10.30 6.03
N HIS A 113 7.98 -9.41 6.24
CA HIS A 113 8.19 -8.15 6.97
C HIS A 113 7.90 -8.20 8.47
N GLY A 114 7.41 -9.34 8.97
CA GLY A 114 7.07 -9.52 10.38
C GLY A 114 5.80 -8.79 10.81
N TRP A 115 4.85 -8.57 9.91
CA TRP A 115 3.57 -7.92 10.22
C TRP A 115 2.50 -8.92 10.67
N ASP A 116 1.55 -8.46 11.49
CA ASP A 116 0.40 -9.25 11.88
C ASP A 116 -0.62 -9.30 10.73
N LEU A 117 -0.76 -10.48 10.14
CA LEU A 117 -1.71 -10.72 9.05
C LEU A 117 -3.15 -10.34 9.41
N LYS A 118 -3.57 -10.45 10.67
CA LYS A 118 -4.94 -10.08 11.08
C LYS A 118 -5.15 -8.57 11.07
N ALA A 119 -4.14 -7.81 11.46
CA ALA A 119 -4.17 -6.34 11.45
C ALA A 119 -3.89 -5.76 10.05
N PHE A 120 -3.42 -6.59 9.13
CA PHE A 120 -3.02 -6.19 7.79
C PHE A 120 -4.20 -5.94 6.84
N TYR A 121 -5.38 -6.53 7.08
CA TYR A 121 -6.57 -6.35 6.24
C TYR A 121 -7.31 -5.05 6.53
#